data_AF-A0A455UJK7-F1
#
_entry.id   AF-A0A455UJK7-F1
#
_cell.length_a   1.000
_cell.length_b   1.000
_cell.length_c   1.000
_cell.angle_alpha   90.00
_cell.angle_beta   90.00
_cell.angle_gamma   90.00
#
_symmetry.space_group_name_H-M   'P 1'
#
loop_
_entity.id
_entity.type
_entity.pdbx_description
1 polymer ?
#
loop_
_entity_poly.entity_id
_entity_poly.type
_entity_poly.pdbx_seq_one_letter_code
_entity_poly.pdbx_strand_id
1 'polypeptide(L)'
;MGGGPAGLATAVTAASRGHHVVLFEQRSELGGQFNYARKIPGKEEFNETLRYYRVMLEKYAVEVRLNTTATVETLADFDEVVMATGVQPRELSLPGHDHHKVLSYAEAIEHPARVGRKVAVIGAGGIGFDVSELLAHQGHPALDIADWCDEWGVDLAVSERGGLKKPTPPAVPREIVMLQRKTSKPGKYLGKTTGWVHRASLKARGVTTLTGCEYIKIDDDGLHIRREDIDQALAVDSVVVCAGQESVRDLLAPLERARAAVHIIGGADEASELDAKRAIEQGTRLAASL
;
A
#
# COMPACT_ATOMS: atom_id res chain seq x y z
N MET A 1 -5.38 -18.84 -5.66
CA MET A 1 -4.00 -18.57 -5.20
C MET A 1 -3.81 -17.08 -4.89
N GLY A 2 -3.27 -16.75 -3.72
CA GLY A 2 -3.07 -15.39 -3.20
C GLY A 2 -4.06 -15.04 -2.09
N GLY A 3 -3.57 -14.89 -0.86
CA GLY A 3 -4.33 -14.55 0.35
C GLY A 3 -4.53 -13.05 0.58
N GLY A 4 -4.47 -12.24 -0.47
CA GLY A 4 -4.79 -10.81 -0.45
C GLY A 4 -6.30 -10.53 -0.55
N PRO A 5 -6.75 -9.25 -0.50
CA PRO A 5 -8.17 -8.90 -0.44
C PRO A 5 -9.02 -9.47 -1.59
N ALA A 6 -8.46 -9.57 -2.80
CA ALA A 6 -9.14 -10.21 -3.94
C ALA A 6 -9.41 -11.70 -3.68
N GLY A 7 -8.36 -12.47 -3.33
CA GLY A 7 -8.48 -13.90 -3.07
C GLY A 7 -9.28 -14.22 -1.82
N LEU A 8 -9.19 -13.39 -0.77
CA LEU A 8 -10.01 -13.51 0.44
C LEU A 8 -11.50 -13.33 0.13
N ALA A 9 -11.84 -12.30 -0.66
CA ALA A 9 -13.22 -12.07 -1.10
C ALA A 9 -13.75 -13.25 -1.92
N THR A 10 -13.00 -13.69 -2.93
CA THR A 10 -13.39 -14.85 -3.75
C THR A 10 -13.57 -16.11 -2.90
N ALA A 11 -12.60 -16.43 -2.03
CA ALA A 11 -12.63 -17.65 -1.25
C ALA A 11 -13.84 -17.72 -0.32
N VAL A 12 -14.11 -16.64 0.41
CA VAL A 12 -15.28 -16.56 1.30
C VAL A 12 -16.58 -16.62 0.50
N THR A 13 -16.70 -15.86 -0.59
CA THR A 13 -17.93 -15.85 -1.40
C THR A 13 -18.19 -17.20 -2.07
N ALA A 14 -17.18 -17.83 -2.68
CA ALA A 14 -17.34 -19.12 -3.34
C ALA A 14 -17.66 -20.23 -2.32
N ALA A 15 -16.95 -20.29 -1.19
CA ALA A 15 -17.22 -21.29 -0.16
C ALA A 15 -18.63 -21.12 0.45
N SER A 16 -19.09 -19.87 0.64
CA SER A 16 -20.45 -19.60 1.11
C SER A 16 -21.55 -20.07 0.16
N ARG A 17 -21.22 -20.30 -1.11
CA ARG A 17 -22.11 -20.82 -2.16
C ARG A 17 -22.03 -22.34 -2.34
N GLY A 18 -21.16 -23.01 -1.58
CA GLY A 18 -21.03 -24.47 -1.59
C GLY A 18 -19.85 -25.02 -2.39
N HIS A 19 -18.99 -24.17 -2.97
CA HIS A 19 -17.77 -24.64 -3.60
C HIS A 19 -16.77 -25.14 -2.54
N HIS A 20 -16.03 -26.21 -2.86
CA HIS A 20 -14.85 -26.58 -2.09
C HIS A 20 -13.69 -25.65 -2.46
N VAL A 21 -13.17 -24.89 -1.51
CA VAL A 21 -12.15 -23.88 -1.76
C VAL A 21 -10.88 -24.21 -0.99
N VAL A 22 -9.76 -24.22 -1.71
CA VAL A 22 -8.40 -24.24 -1.15
C VAL A 22 -7.72 -22.91 -1.46
N LEU A 23 -7.32 -22.18 -0.42
CA LEU A 23 -6.64 -20.89 -0.53
C LEU A 23 -5.15 -21.04 -0.22
N PHE A 24 -4.33 -20.98 -1.29
CA PHE A 24 -2.87 -20.94 -1.18
C PHE A 24 -2.37 -19.51 -0.94
N GLU A 25 -1.49 -19.33 0.04
CA GLU A 25 -0.77 -18.08 0.33
C GLU A 25 0.71 -18.40 0.59
N GLN A 26 1.60 -17.70 -0.09
CA GLN A 26 3.04 -17.94 -0.02
C GLN A 26 3.66 -17.46 1.31
N ARG A 27 3.03 -16.47 1.96
CA ARG A 27 3.49 -15.92 3.25
C ARG A 27 2.91 -16.69 4.43
N SER A 28 3.43 -16.40 5.62
CA SER A 28 2.99 -16.98 6.88
C SER A 28 1.69 -16.38 7.43
N GLU A 29 1.13 -15.36 6.78
CA GLU A 29 -0.13 -14.74 7.16
C GLU A 29 -0.94 -14.29 5.94
N LEU A 30 -2.27 -14.30 6.09
CA LEU A 30 -3.20 -13.74 5.12
C LEU A 30 -3.16 -12.20 5.15
N GLY A 31 -3.62 -11.58 4.07
CA GLY A 31 -3.90 -10.16 3.97
C GLY A 31 -3.23 -9.46 2.79
N GLY A 32 -2.17 -10.03 2.24
CA GLY A 32 -1.43 -9.43 1.13
C GLY A 32 -1.08 -7.97 1.43
N GLN A 33 -1.46 -7.04 0.53
CA GLN A 33 -1.18 -5.61 0.70
C GLN A 33 -1.86 -4.97 1.93
N PHE A 34 -2.91 -5.57 2.50
CA PHE A 34 -3.50 -5.07 3.76
C PHE A 34 -2.55 -5.16 4.94
N ASN A 35 -1.58 -6.08 4.91
CA ASN A 35 -0.55 -6.17 5.96
C ASN A 35 0.41 -4.96 5.95
N TYR A 36 0.53 -4.27 4.81
CA TYR A 36 1.19 -2.96 4.73
C TYR A 36 0.23 -1.85 5.15
N ALA A 37 -1.00 -1.84 4.60
CA ALA A 37 -1.96 -0.77 4.85
C ALA A 37 -2.31 -0.60 6.34
N ARG A 38 -2.46 -1.70 7.08
CA ARG A 38 -2.77 -1.69 8.52
C ARG A 38 -1.68 -1.08 9.41
N LYS A 39 -0.46 -0.93 8.88
CA LYS A 39 0.69 -0.33 9.60
C LYS A 39 0.73 1.20 9.45
N ILE A 40 -0.03 1.76 8.51
CA ILE A 40 -0.07 3.20 8.29
C ILE A 40 -0.92 3.86 9.39
N PRO A 41 -0.42 4.92 10.05
CA PRO A 41 -1.20 5.65 11.06
C PRO A 41 -2.56 6.11 10.51
N GLY A 42 -3.64 5.84 11.26
CA GLY A 42 -5.01 6.14 10.87
C GLY A 42 -5.66 5.10 9.92
N LYS A 43 -4.99 3.97 9.68
CA LYS A 43 -5.49 2.84 8.87
C LYS A 43 -5.54 1.52 9.64
N GLU A 44 -5.50 1.59 10.97
CA GLU A 44 -5.52 0.44 11.88
C GLU A 44 -6.78 -0.41 11.71
N GLU A 45 -7.88 0.19 11.24
CA GLU A 45 -9.17 -0.48 10.96
C GLU A 45 -9.06 -1.61 9.92
N PHE A 46 -7.99 -1.65 9.10
CA PHE A 46 -7.74 -2.81 8.23
C PHE A 46 -7.51 -4.11 9.01
N ASN A 47 -7.11 -4.04 10.28
CA ASN A 47 -7.09 -5.20 11.17
C ASN A 47 -8.47 -5.87 11.28
N GLU A 48 -9.54 -5.08 11.34
CA GLU A 48 -10.91 -5.61 11.43
C GLU A 48 -11.35 -6.32 10.16
N THR A 49 -10.92 -5.83 9.00
CA THR A 49 -11.20 -6.51 7.73
C THR A 49 -10.48 -7.85 7.65
N LEU A 50 -9.22 -7.92 8.10
CA LEU A 50 -8.47 -9.18 8.16
C LEU A 50 -9.05 -10.15 9.20
N ARG A 51 -9.49 -9.63 10.35
CA ARG A 51 -10.19 -10.42 11.37
C ARG A 51 -11.49 -11.00 10.81
N TYR A 52 -12.29 -10.19 10.11
CA TYR A 52 -13.50 -10.63 9.43
C TYR A 52 -13.21 -11.79 8.48
N TYR A 53 -12.25 -11.64 7.57
CA TYR A 53 -11.95 -12.69 6.60
C TYR A 53 -11.46 -13.97 7.28
N ARG A 54 -10.63 -13.89 8.31
CA ARG A 54 -10.20 -15.07 9.07
C ARG A 54 -11.37 -15.85 9.64
N VAL A 55 -12.30 -15.15 10.33
CA VAL A 55 -13.51 -15.76 10.89
C VAL A 55 -14.39 -16.38 9.80
N MET A 56 -14.52 -15.71 8.65
CA MET A 56 -15.37 -16.20 7.56
C MET A 56 -14.78 -17.40 6.82
N LEU A 57 -13.46 -17.45 6.65
CA LEU A 57 -12.77 -18.62 6.09
C LEU A 57 -12.98 -19.85 6.97
N GLU A 58 -12.85 -19.70 8.29
CA GLU A 58 -13.14 -20.77 9.26
C GLU A 58 -14.62 -21.18 9.21
N LYS A 59 -15.54 -20.21 9.23
CA LYS A 59 -16.98 -20.44 9.18
C LYS A 59 -17.42 -21.25 7.96
N TYR A 60 -16.80 -21.01 6.81
CA TYR A 60 -17.10 -21.72 5.56
C TYR A 60 -16.13 -22.87 5.25
N ALA A 61 -15.33 -23.30 6.24
CA ALA A 61 -14.40 -24.42 6.12
C ALA A 61 -13.48 -24.33 4.88
N VAL A 62 -13.03 -23.11 4.55
CA VAL A 62 -12.02 -22.92 3.49
C VAL A 62 -10.70 -23.53 3.96
N GLU A 63 -10.12 -24.41 3.16
CA GLU A 63 -8.80 -24.96 3.45
C GLU A 63 -7.73 -23.90 3.14
N VAL A 64 -7.07 -23.38 4.16
CA VAL A 64 -6.02 -22.36 4.01
C VAL A 64 -4.63 -23.01 4.09
N ARG A 65 -3.83 -22.84 3.04
CA ARG A 65 -2.44 -23.31 2.96
C ARG A 65 -1.49 -22.12 2.95
N LEU A 66 -1.02 -21.74 4.15
CA LEU A 66 0.01 -20.71 4.34
C LEU A 66 1.40 -21.26 4.03
N ASN A 67 2.38 -20.37 3.85
CA ASN A 67 3.77 -20.73 3.49
C ASN A 67 3.85 -21.66 2.27
N THR A 68 2.87 -21.57 1.36
CA THR A 68 2.73 -22.49 0.24
C THR A 68 2.65 -21.71 -1.05
N THR A 69 3.74 -21.70 -1.80
CA THR A 69 3.76 -21.17 -3.17
C THR A 69 3.00 -22.13 -4.08
N ALA A 70 1.94 -21.63 -4.72
CA ALA A 70 1.21 -22.41 -5.71
C ALA A 70 2.10 -22.64 -6.95
N THR A 71 2.05 -23.85 -7.48
CA THR A 71 2.73 -24.30 -8.71
C THR A 71 1.71 -24.93 -9.65
N VAL A 72 2.06 -25.13 -10.93
CA VAL A 72 1.16 -25.78 -11.90
C VAL A 72 0.76 -27.17 -11.40
N GLU A 73 1.70 -27.90 -10.83
CA GLU A 73 1.51 -29.25 -10.33
C GLU A 73 0.54 -29.27 -9.15
N THR A 74 0.71 -28.37 -8.18
CA THR A 74 -0.20 -28.28 -7.02
C THR A 74 -1.60 -27.82 -7.38
N LEU A 75 -1.80 -27.25 -8.57
CA LEU A 75 -3.06 -26.71 -9.05
C LEU A 75 -3.75 -27.64 -10.07
N ALA A 76 -3.12 -28.75 -10.46
CA ALA A 76 -3.57 -29.60 -11.55
C ALA A 76 -4.92 -30.29 -11.29
N ASP A 77 -5.24 -30.58 -10.02
CA ASP A 77 -6.44 -31.33 -9.62
C ASP A 77 -7.66 -30.43 -9.32
N PHE A 78 -7.58 -29.12 -9.59
CA PHE A 78 -8.69 -28.18 -9.35
C PHE A 78 -9.49 -27.93 -10.64
N ASP A 79 -10.82 -27.91 -10.53
CA ASP A 79 -11.72 -27.61 -11.65
C ASP A 79 -11.52 -26.17 -12.18
N GLU A 80 -11.30 -25.23 -11.26
CA GLU A 80 -11.17 -23.79 -11.52
C GLU A 80 -10.02 -23.21 -10.69
N VAL A 81 -9.17 -22.39 -11.32
CA VAL A 81 -8.03 -21.72 -10.68
C VAL A 81 -8.24 -20.21 -10.71
N VAL A 82 -8.35 -19.60 -9.52
CA VAL A 82 -8.39 -18.14 -9.40
C VAL A 82 -7.03 -17.57 -9.03
N MET A 83 -6.41 -16.84 -9.95
CA MET A 83 -5.16 -16.11 -9.77
C MET A 83 -5.40 -14.73 -9.14
N ALA A 84 -5.07 -14.61 -7.86
CA ALA A 84 -5.12 -13.38 -7.07
C ALA A 84 -3.73 -13.03 -6.48
N THR A 85 -2.68 -13.25 -7.26
CA THR A 85 -1.25 -13.09 -6.89
C THR A 85 -0.83 -11.64 -6.61
N GLY A 86 -1.69 -10.68 -6.91
CA GLY A 86 -1.48 -9.29 -6.55
C GLY A 86 -0.41 -8.59 -7.38
N VAL A 87 0.40 -7.78 -6.72
CA VAL A 87 1.35 -6.85 -7.35
C VAL A 87 2.67 -6.81 -6.58
N GLN A 88 3.72 -6.39 -7.28
CA GLN A 88 5.02 -6.06 -6.72
C GLN A 88 5.37 -4.58 -6.95
N PRO A 89 6.23 -3.98 -6.11
CA PRO A 89 6.76 -2.64 -6.36
C PRO A 89 7.41 -2.54 -7.74
N ARG A 90 7.17 -1.45 -8.45
CA ARG A 90 7.89 -1.17 -9.70
C ARG A 90 9.34 -0.80 -9.40
N GLU A 91 10.28 -1.43 -10.11
CA GLU A 91 11.69 -1.09 -10.03
C GLU A 91 11.99 0.29 -10.64
N LEU A 92 12.98 0.98 -10.07
CA LEU A 92 13.48 2.23 -10.63
C LEU A 92 14.43 1.93 -11.79
N SER A 93 14.14 2.51 -12.96
CA SER A 93 15.07 2.50 -14.09
C SER A 93 15.84 3.83 -14.12
N LEU A 94 16.88 3.94 -13.29
CA LEU A 94 17.85 5.04 -13.28
C LEU A 94 19.22 4.56 -12.76
N PRO A 95 20.33 5.25 -13.08
CA PRO A 95 21.64 4.96 -12.51
C PRO A 95 21.64 5.03 -10.97
N GLY A 96 22.12 3.96 -10.32
CA GLY A 96 22.13 3.85 -8.85
C GLY A 96 20.79 3.43 -8.23
N HIS A 97 19.88 2.82 -9.00
CA HIS A 97 18.62 2.28 -8.48
C HIS A 97 18.79 1.19 -7.40
N ASP A 98 19.94 0.53 -7.37
CA ASP A 98 20.36 -0.50 -6.42
C ASP A 98 21.25 0.05 -5.28
N HIS A 99 21.43 1.37 -5.22
CA HIS A 99 22.25 2.01 -4.19
C HIS A 99 21.69 1.73 -2.78
N HIS A 100 22.57 1.60 -1.78
CA HIS A 100 22.18 1.23 -0.40
C HIS A 100 21.19 2.19 0.29
N LYS A 101 21.06 3.43 -0.23
CA LYS A 101 20.07 4.42 0.22
C LYS A 101 18.65 4.13 -0.29
N VAL A 102 18.50 3.27 -1.30
CA VAL A 102 17.21 2.99 -1.95
C VAL A 102 16.47 1.91 -1.18
N LEU A 103 15.21 2.20 -0.84
CA LEU A 103 14.29 1.22 -0.26
C LEU A 103 12.99 1.20 -1.07
N SER A 104 12.43 0.01 -1.27
CA SER A 104 11.04 -0.09 -1.72
C SER A 104 10.07 0.44 -0.65
N TYR A 105 8.86 0.84 -1.06
CA TYR A 105 7.82 1.20 -0.09
C TYR A 105 7.51 0.05 0.88
N ALA A 106 7.59 -1.21 0.42
CA ALA A 106 7.34 -2.39 1.23
C ALA A 106 8.38 -2.52 2.35
N GLU A 107 9.67 -2.38 2.02
CA GLU A 107 10.75 -2.39 3.01
C GLU A 107 10.65 -1.22 3.99
N ALA A 108 10.32 -0.02 3.50
CA ALA A 108 10.16 1.16 4.35
C ALA A 108 9.00 1.00 5.36
N ILE A 109 7.92 0.32 4.96
CA ILE A 109 6.78 0.03 5.84
C ILE A 109 7.08 -1.12 6.81
N GLU A 110 7.77 -2.17 6.36
CA GLU A 110 8.12 -3.32 7.21
C GLU A 110 9.22 -2.98 8.22
N HIS A 111 10.16 -2.13 7.82
CA HIS A 111 11.36 -1.81 8.57
C HIS A 111 11.60 -0.29 8.60
N PRO A 112 10.70 0.52 9.19
CA PRO A 112 10.86 1.96 9.23
C PRO A 112 12.17 2.40 9.91
N ALA A 113 12.74 1.60 10.81
CA ALA A 113 14.04 1.85 11.44
C ALA A 113 15.22 1.85 10.46
N ARG A 114 15.09 1.24 9.26
CA ARG A 114 16.11 1.31 8.20
C ARG A 114 16.10 2.65 7.46
N VAL A 115 15.04 3.44 7.60
CA VAL A 115 14.90 4.73 6.92
C VAL A 115 15.53 5.83 7.77
N GLY A 116 16.51 6.53 7.20
CA GLY A 116 17.28 7.60 7.84
C GLY A 116 16.46 8.86 8.17
N ARG A 117 17.15 9.93 8.58
CA ARG A 117 16.51 11.16 9.09
C ARG A 117 16.01 12.05 7.96
N LYS A 118 16.77 12.17 6.87
CA LYS A 118 16.40 12.91 5.65
C LYS A 118 15.96 11.95 4.55
N VAL A 119 14.73 12.11 4.06
CA VAL A 119 14.10 11.14 3.17
C VAL A 119 13.56 11.80 1.91
N ALA A 120 13.94 11.27 0.75
CA ALA A 120 13.27 11.54 -0.51
C ALA A 120 12.27 10.42 -0.82
N VAL A 121 11.00 10.75 -1.06
CA VAL A 121 9.97 9.78 -1.47
C VAL A 121 9.66 9.99 -2.95
N ILE A 122 10.05 9.03 -3.80
CA ILE A 122 9.76 9.07 -5.23
C ILE A 122 8.34 8.53 -5.46
N GLY A 123 7.42 9.43 -5.82
CA GLY A 123 6.02 9.13 -6.07
C GLY A 123 5.12 9.77 -5.01
N ALA A 124 4.17 10.61 -5.45
CA ALA A 124 3.22 11.32 -4.59
C ALA A 124 1.75 10.89 -4.84
N GLY A 125 1.55 9.60 -5.11
CA GLY A 125 0.24 8.92 -5.13
C GLY A 125 -0.13 8.35 -3.76
N GLY A 126 -1.16 7.49 -3.71
CA GLY A 126 -1.66 6.90 -2.44
C GLY A 126 -0.58 6.29 -1.55
N ILE A 127 0.24 5.38 -2.11
CA ILE A 127 1.35 4.74 -1.38
C ILE A 127 2.38 5.76 -0.91
N GLY A 128 2.70 6.77 -1.74
CA GLY A 128 3.65 7.83 -1.38
C GLY A 128 3.17 8.65 -0.18
N PHE A 129 1.88 8.99 -0.14
CA PHE A 129 1.27 9.65 1.01
C PHE A 129 1.29 8.74 2.24
N ASP A 130 0.88 7.49 2.12
CA ASP A 130 0.87 6.52 3.24
C ASP A 130 2.26 6.33 3.86
N VAL A 131 3.29 6.12 3.02
CA VAL A 131 4.68 6.01 3.47
C VAL A 131 5.14 7.30 4.15
N SER A 132 4.78 8.46 3.59
CA SER A 132 5.16 9.74 4.18
C SER A 132 4.46 9.96 5.53
N GLU A 133 3.19 9.55 5.68
CA GLU A 133 2.47 9.57 6.95
C GLU A 133 3.18 8.69 7.97
N LEU A 134 3.47 7.43 7.61
CA LEU A 134 4.20 6.50 8.48
C LEU A 134 5.54 7.07 8.95
N LEU A 135 6.30 7.66 8.02
CA LEU A 135 7.64 8.16 8.30
C LEU A 135 7.65 9.50 9.06
N ALA A 136 6.59 10.29 8.96
CA ALA A 136 6.41 11.57 9.65
C ALA A 136 5.75 11.45 11.03
N HIS A 137 5.17 10.29 11.36
CA HIS A 137 4.55 10.03 12.65
C HIS A 137 5.55 9.51 13.68
N GLN A 138 5.33 9.92 14.93
CA GLN A 138 5.89 9.28 16.10
C GLN A 138 4.74 8.60 16.85
N GLY A 139 4.75 7.27 16.93
CA GLY A 139 3.65 6.51 17.51
C GLY A 139 2.35 6.55 16.68
N HIS A 140 1.21 6.30 17.33
CA HIS A 140 -0.12 6.23 16.70
C HIS A 140 -1.11 7.20 17.40
N PRO A 141 -0.96 8.52 17.22
CA PRO A 141 -1.78 9.51 17.94
C PRO A 141 -3.28 9.41 17.63
N ALA A 142 -3.66 8.85 16.48
CA ALA A 142 -5.08 8.61 16.14
C ALA A 142 -5.79 7.62 17.08
N LEU A 143 -5.03 6.84 17.87
CA LEU A 143 -5.58 5.91 18.86
C LEU A 143 -5.79 6.57 20.23
N ASP A 144 -5.25 7.77 20.44
CA ASP A 144 -5.49 8.58 21.64
C ASP A 144 -6.36 9.79 21.29
N ILE A 145 -7.57 9.83 21.85
CA ILE A 145 -8.54 10.89 21.57
C ILE A 145 -8.00 12.26 21.97
N ALA A 146 -7.25 12.35 23.08
CA ALA A 146 -6.72 13.62 23.57
C ALA A 146 -5.62 14.14 22.64
N ASP A 147 -4.68 13.29 22.26
CA ASP A 147 -3.60 13.65 21.32
C ASP A 147 -4.16 14.06 19.96
N TRP A 148 -5.16 13.33 19.45
CA TRP A 148 -5.83 13.69 18.20
C TRP A 148 -6.53 15.06 18.32
N CYS A 149 -7.23 15.32 19.43
CA CYS A 149 -7.87 16.61 19.68
C CYS A 149 -6.85 17.75 19.80
N ASP A 150 -5.70 17.53 20.43
CA ASP A 150 -4.61 18.51 20.51
C ASP A 150 -4.01 18.80 19.14
N GLU A 151 -3.72 17.77 18.34
CA GLU A 151 -3.15 17.90 17.00
C GLU A 151 -4.09 18.65 16.04
N TRP A 152 -5.39 18.37 16.10
CA TRP A 152 -6.39 18.97 15.20
C TRP A 152 -7.03 20.25 15.75
N GLY A 153 -6.73 20.63 16.99
CA GLY A 153 -7.32 21.81 17.63
C GLY A 153 -8.81 21.64 17.93
N VAL A 154 -9.23 20.44 18.35
CA VAL A 154 -10.59 20.14 18.76
C VAL A 154 -10.73 20.28 20.28
N ASP A 155 -11.72 21.06 20.69
CA ASP A 155 -12.15 21.20 22.07
C ASP A 155 -13.51 20.51 22.28
N LEU A 156 -13.47 19.32 22.89
CA LEU A 156 -14.65 18.52 23.19
C LEU A 156 -15.55 19.14 24.27
N ALA A 157 -15.04 20.06 25.09
CA ALA A 157 -15.87 20.78 26.06
C ALA A 157 -16.69 21.90 25.40
N VAL A 158 -16.38 22.25 24.15
CA VAL A 158 -17.03 23.33 23.39
C VAL A 158 -17.00 24.66 24.17
N SER A 159 -15.86 24.94 24.80
CA SER A 159 -15.65 26.16 25.59
C SER A 159 -15.54 27.40 24.70
N GLU A 160 -15.10 27.22 23.45
CA GLU A 160 -15.01 28.25 22.42
C GLU A 160 -15.98 27.99 21.25
N ARG A 161 -16.28 29.04 20.47
CA ARG A 161 -17.19 28.94 19.31
C ARG A 161 -16.73 27.83 18.36
N GLY A 162 -17.62 26.86 18.12
CA GLY A 162 -17.38 25.76 17.19
C GLY A 162 -16.48 24.65 17.74
N GLY A 163 -16.16 24.65 19.04
CA GLY A 163 -15.33 23.61 19.66
C GLY A 163 -13.89 23.59 19.13
N LEU A 164 -13.33 24.77 18.87
CA LEU A 164 -11.99 24.93 18.33
C LEU A 164 -11.03 25.47 19.39
N LYS A 165 -9.86 24.85 19.51
CA LYS A 165 -8.71 25.34 20.27
C LYS A 165 -7.49 25.48 19.37
N LYS A 166 -6.43 26.13 19.87
CA LYS A 166 -5.17 26.23 19.13
C LYS A 166 -4.57 24.82 18.94
N PRO A 167 -4.29 24.38 17.70
CA PRO A 167 -3.63 23.10 17.47
C PRO A 167 -2.21 23.06 18.05
N THR A 168 -1.83 21.91 18.56
CA THR A 168 -0.46 21.59 19.01
C THR A 168 0.25 20.81 17.92
N PRO A 169 1.31 21.34 17.30
CA PRO A 169 2.05 20.61 16.27
C PRO A 169 2.66 19.33 16.84
N PRO A 170 2.52 18.19 16.14
CA PRO A 170 3.09 16.94 16.60
C PRO A 170 4.62 16.93 16.41
N ALA A 171 5.32 16.11 17.19
CA ALA A 171 6.73 15.83 16.94
C ALA A 171 6.90 15.07 15.62
N VAL A 172 7.93 15.44 14.85
CA VAL A 172 8.21 14.86 13.54
C VAL A 172 9.63 14.26 13.55
N PRO A 173 9.78 12.93 13.36
CA PRO A 173 11.07 12.26 13.51
C PRO A 173 12.00 12.40 12.28
N ARG A 174 11.45 12.81 11.11
CA ARG A 174 12.17 12.83 9.83
C ARG A 174 11.87 14.07 9.00
N GLU A 175 12.86 14.53 8.25
CA GLU A 175 12.71 15.54 7.21
C GLU A 175 12.35 14.84 5.89
N ILE A 176 11.15 15.08 5.36
CA ILE A 176 10.64 14.35 4.18
C ILE A 176 10.37 15.31 3.03
N VAL A 177 10.84 14.94 1.84
CA VAL A 177 10.49 15.56 0.57
C VAL A 177 9.83 14.52 -0.35
N MET A 178 8.59 14.77 -0.74
CA MET A 178 7.88 13.94 -1.71
C MET A 178 8.10 14.48 -3.12
N LEU A 179 8.37 13.61 -4.08
CA LEU A 179 8.64 14.00 -5.46
C LEU A 179 7.68 13.36 -6.45
N GLN A 180 7.35 14.08 -7.52
CA GLN A 180 6.65 13.50 -8.67
C GLN A 180 7.07 14.17 -9.99
N ARG A 181 7.06 13.37 -11.07
CA ARG A 181 7.28 13.87 -12.45
C ARG A 181 6.17 14.81 -12.92
N LYS A 182 4.92 14.52 -12.53
CA LYS A 182 3.77 15.34 -12.92
C LYS A 182 3.89 16.75 -12.32
N THR A 183 3.46 17.77 -13.06
CA THR A 183 3.39 19.16 -12.58
C THR A 183 2.11 19.46 -11.80
N SER A 184 1.09 18.59 -11.91
CA SER A 184 -0.17 18.72 -11.16
C SER A 184 0.04 18.68 -9.65
N LYS A 185 -0.87 19.29 -8.88
CA LYS A 185 -0.84 19.27 -7.41
C LYS A 185 -0.64 17.84 -6.84
N PRO A 186 0.33 17.60 -5.95
CA PRO A 186 0.49 16.32 -5.27
C PRO A 186 -0.77 15.87 -4.56
N GLY A 187 -1.09 14.58 -4.67
CA GLY A 187 -2.31 14.01 -4.12
C GLY A 187 -3.62 14.49 -4.77
N LYS A 188 -3.58 15.08 -5.99
CA LYS A 188 -4.78 15.49 -6.75
C LYS A 188 -5.79 14.34 -6.93
N TYR A 189 -5.30 13.11 -7.07
CA TYR A 189 -6.11 11.92 -7.34
C TYR A 189 -6.34 11.04 -6.09
N LEU A 190 -6.03 11.56 -4.90
CA LEU A 190 -6.45 10.90 -3.65
C LEU A 190 -7.98 10.94 -3.52
N GLY A 191 -8.51 10.17 -2.56
CA GLY A 191 -9.94 10.10 -2.28
C GLY A 191 -10.56 11.50 -2.12
N LYS A 192 -11.73 11.71 -2.74
CA LYS A 192 -12.37 13.04 -2.83
C LYS A 192 -12.62 13.67 -1.45
N THR A 193 -12.97 12.86 -0.45
CA THR A 193 -13.32 13.29 0.91
C THR A 193 -12.21 13.09 1.93
N THR A 194 -11.16 12.34 1.59
CA THR A 194 -10.08 11.95 2.52
C THR A 194 -8.72 12.53 2.13
N GLY A 195 -8.47 12.77 0.85
CA GLY A 195 -7.17 13.23 0.36
C GLY A 195 -6.74 14.58 0.91
N TRP A 196 -7.68 15.43 1.35
CA TRP A 196 -7.35 16.70 2.00
C TRP A 196 -6.80 16.50 3.41
N VAL A 197 -7.27 15.48 4.13
CA VAL A 197 -6.81 15.15 5.49
C VAL A 197 -5.33 14.81 5.45
N HIS A 198 -4.91 13.91 4.55
CA HIS A 198 -3.51 13.53 4.39
C HIS A 198 -2.61 14.71 3.99
N ARG A 199 -3.08 15.56 3.07
CA ARG A 199 -2.33 16.77 2.71
C ARG A 199 -2.19 17.74 3.89
N ALA A 200 -3.22 17.87 4.73
CA ALA A 200 -3.19 18.72 5.90
C ALA A 200 -2.24 18.16 6.97
N SER A 201 -2.33 16.86 7.26
CA SER A 201 -1.43 16.13 8.17
C SER A 201 0.03 16.31 7.77
N LEU A 202 0.38 15.92 6.54
CA LEU A 202 1.76 16.02 6.06
C LEU A 202 2.29 17.47 6.05
N LYS A 203 1.43 18.45 5.73
CA LYS A 203 1.79 19.87 5.80
C LYS A 203 2.06 20.32 7.23
N ALA A 204 1.23 19.91 8.20
CA ALA A 204 1.43 20.21 9.62
C ALA A 204 2.73 19.59 10.15
N ARG A 205 3.15 18.47 9.56
CA ARG A 205 4.42 17.77 9.84
C ARG A 205 5.61 18.30 9.03
N GLY A 206 5.44 19.41 8.30
CA GLY A 206 6.54 20.04 7.56
C GLY A 206 7.03 19.25 6.35
N VAL A 207 6.29 18.25 5.87
CA VAL A 207 6.64 17.50 4.66
C VAL A 207 6.54 18.42 3.46
N THR A 208 7.60 18.46 2.67
CA THR A 208 7.69 19.27 1.46
C THR A 208 7.39 18.44 0.23
N THR A 209 6.97 19.09 -0.85
CA THR A 209 6.66 18.39 -2.10
C THR A 209 7.30 19.09 -3.30
N LEU A 210 7.97 18.34 -4.17
CA LEU A 210 8.53 18.80 -5.43
C LEU A 210 7.78 18.16 -6.60
N THR A 211 7.36 18.99 -7.56
CA THR A 211 6.67 18.57 -8.79
C THR A 211 7.49 18.91 -10.02
N GLY A 212 7.20 18.23 -11.14
CA GLY A 212 7.94 18.47 -12.38
C GLY A 212 9.38 17.97 -12.32
N CYS A 213 9.66 16.98 -11.48
CA CYS A 213 11.02 16.46 -11.30
C CYS A 213 11.36 15.43 -12.38
N GLU A 214 12.52 15.56 -13.00
CA GLU A 214 13.22 14.46 -13.66
C GLU A 214 14.22 13.83 -12.67
N TYR A 215 14.31 12.51 -12.63
CA TYR A 215 15.22 11.78 -11.74
C TYR A 215 16.44 11.36 -12.54
N ILE A 216 17.63 11.84 -12.16
CA ILE A 216 18.86 11.67 -12.94
C ILE A 216 19.62 10.43 -12.49
N LYS A 217 19.98 10.35 -11.20
CA LYS A 217 20.75 9.26 -10.60
C LYS A 217 20.63 9.27 -9.07
N ILE A 218 21.09 8.20 -8.43
CA ILE A 218 21.27 8.10 -6.98
C ILE A 218 22.71 7.68 -6.70
N ASP A 219 23.36 8.34 -5.76
CA ASP A 219 24.71 8.01 -5.29
C ASP A 219 24.91 8.43 -3.82
N ASP A 220 26.16 8.51 -3.36
CA ASP A 220 26.52 8.87 -1.99
C ASP A 220 26.06 10.29 -1.59
N ASP A 221 26.00 11.23 -2.55
CA ASP A 221 25.51 12.60 -2.33
C ASP A 221 23.97 12.66 -2.24
N GLY A 222 23.26 11.58 -2.61
CA GLY A 222 21.82 11.44 -2.45
C GLY A 222 21.06 11.30 -3.77
N LEU A 223 19.88 11.90 -3.88
CA LEU A 223 19.02 11.83 -5.06
C LEU A 223 19.26 13.05 -5.96
N HIS A 224 19.79 12.83 -7.16
CA HIS A 224 20.00 13.88 -8.16
C HIS A 224 18.75 14.05 -9.01
N ILE A 225 18.22 15.27 -9.07
CA ILE A 225 17.03 15.62 -9.85
C ILE A 225 17.30 16.84 -10.74
N ARG A 226 16.54 16.93 -11.83
CA ARG A 226 16.40 18.15 -12.63
C ARG A 226 15.00 18.71 -12.46
N ARG A 227 14.89 20.02 -12.23
CA ARG A 227 13.61 20.73 -12.16
C ARG A 227 13.79 22.12 -12.75
N GLU A 228 12.92 22.49 -13.68
CA GLU A 228 13.00 23.80 -14.38
C GLU A 228 14.39 24.04 -14.98
N ASP A 229 14.95 22.99 -15.62
CA ASP A 229 16.30 22.96 -16.22
C ASP A 229 17.47 23.19 -15.25
N ILE A 230 17.22 23.12 -13.95
CA ILE A 230 18.23 23.23 -12.90
C ILE A 230 18.47 21.86 -12.27
N ASP A 231 19.73 21.41 -12.35
CA ASP A 231 20.21 20.21 -11.67
C ASP A 231 20.47 20.50 -10.20
N GLN A 232 19.99 19.62 -9.32
CA GLN A 232 20.25 19.69 -7.88
C GLN A 232 20.36 18.30 -7.27
N ALA A 233 21.25 18.16 -6.29
CA ALA A 233 21.35 16.97 -5.46
C ALA A 233 20.56 17.19 -4.16
N LEU A 234 19.61 16.30 -3.88
CA LEU A 234 18.95 16.22 -2.59
C LEU A 234 19.80 15.35 -1.67
N ALA A 235 20.51 16.00 -0.75
CA ALA A 235 21.32 15.34 0.27
C ALA A 235 20.45 14.62 1.30
N VAL A 236 20.09 13.36 0.98
CA VAL A 236 19.20 12.51 1.77
C VAL A 236 19.91 11.25 2.25
N ASP A 237 19.44 10.75 3.39
CA ASP A 237 19.92 9.50 3.99
C ASP A 237 19.24 8.29 3.35
N SER A 238 18.02 8.47 2.84
CA SER A 238 17.24 7.40 2.21
C SER A 238 16.37 7.93 1.05
N VAL A 239 16.19 7.07 0.05
CA VAL A 239 15.28 7.26 -1.08
C VAL A 239 14.24 6.14 -1.06
N VAL A 240 12.98 6.47 -0.79
CA VAL A 240 11.89 5.48 -0.76
C VAL A 240 11.12 5.50 -2.07
N VAL A 241 11.01 4.35 -2.71
CA VAL A 241 10.39 4.19 -4.03
C VAL A 241 8.91 3.85 -3.90
N CYS A 242 8.07 4.80 -4.28
CA CYS A 242 6.62 4.71 -4.35
C CYS A 242 6.12 4.97 -5.79
N ALA A 243 6.87 4.48 -6.78
CA ALA A 243 6.72 4.80 -8.21
C ALA A 243 5.62 4.01 -8.96
N GLY A 244 4.77 3.29 -8.22
CA GLY A 244 3.73 2.42 -8.75
C GLY A 244 4.03 0.94 -8.53
N GLN A 245 3.23 0.11 -9.18
CA GLN A 245 3.19 -1.33 -8.95
C GLN A 245 3.02 -2.05 -10.29
N GLU A 246 3.40 -3.34 -10.31
CA GLU A 246 3.32 -4.21 -11.48
C GLU A 246 2.58 -5.50 -11.13
N SER A 247 1.76 -5.99 -12.06
CA SER A 247 0.97 -7.20 -11.87
C SER A 247 1.88 -8.43 -11.84
N VAL A 248 1.67 -9.31 -10.86
CA VAL A 248 2.40 -10.58 -10.75
C VAL A 248 1.62 -11.66 -11.49
N ARG A 249 2.10 -12.09 -12.66
CA ARG A 249 1.41 -13.04 -13.56
C ARG A 249 2.28 -14.22 -14.02
N ASP A 250 3.39 -14.48 -13.34
CA ASP A 250 4.40 -15.45 -13.82
C ASP A 250 3.84 -16.85 -14.05
N LEU A 251 2.80 -17.24 -13.29
CA LEU A 251 2.14 -18.54 -13.42
C LEU A 251 1.04 -18.60 -14.49
N LEU A 252 0.68 -17.48 -15.13
CA LEU A 252 -0.43 -17.46 -16.10
C LEU A 252 -0.12 -18.31 -17.33
N ALA A 253 0.96 -17.97 -18.04
CA ALA A 253 1.36 -18.71 -19.24
C ALA A 253 1.68 -20.19 -18.97
N PRO A 254 2.32 -20.57 -17.85
CA PRO A 254 2.41 -21.98 -17.44
C PRO A 254 1.05 -22.68 -17.26
N LEU A 255 0.09 -22.06 -16.57
CA LEU A 255 -1.23 -22.66 -16.34
C LEU A 255 -2.06 -22.78 -17.63
N GLU A 256 -2.00 -21.78 -18.51
CA GLU A 256 -2.66 -21.81 -19.82
C GLU A 256 -2.10 -22.95 -20.70
N ARG A 257 -0.78 -23.16 -20.69
CA ARG A 257 -0.15 -24.29 -21.39
C ARG A 257 -0.58 -25.64 -20.83
N ALA A 258 -0.82 -25.72 -19.53
CA ALA A 258 -1.39 -26.89 -18.86
C ALA A 258 -2.91 -27.05 -19.08
N ARG A 259 -3.56 -26.11 -19.79
CA ARG A 259 -5.00 -26.07 -20.07
C ARG A 259 -5.86 -26.00 -18.80
N ALA A 260 -5.35 -25.42 -17.72
CA ALA A 260 -6.15 -25.13 -16.54
C ALA A 260 -7.20 -24.04 -16.86
N ALA A 261 -8.39 -24.14 -16.27
CA ALA A 261 -9.37 -23.06 -16.30
C ALA A 261 -8.93 -21.96 -15.32
N VAL A 262 -8.36 -20.87 -15.83
CA VAL A 262 -7.76 -19.81 -15.02
C VAL A 262 -8.54 -18.51 -15.13
N HIS A 263 -8.86 -17.92 -13.98
CA HIS A 263 -9.40 -16.57 -13.85
C HIS A 263 -8.36 -15.67 -13.20
N ILE A 264 -8.25 -14.41 -13.63
CA ILE A 264 -7.31 -13.44 -13.04
C ILE A 264 -8.13 -12.32 -12.40
N ILE A 265 -7.78 -11.94 -11.16
CA ILE A 265 -8.49 -10.89 -10.43
C ILE A 265 -7.54 -9.97 -9.66
N GLY A 266 -8.05 -8.79 -9.30
CA GLY A 266 -7.38 -7.82 -8.46
C GLY A 266 -6.08 -7.31 -9.10
N GLY A 267 -5.02 -7.26 -8.31
CA GLY A 267 -3.76 -6.70 -8.79
C GLY A 267 -3.02 -7.56 -9.80
N ALA A 268 -3.30 -8.86 -9.82
CA ALA A 268 -2.81 -9.75 -10.86
C ALA A 268 -3.42 -9.35 -12.21
N ASP A 269 -4.68 -8.91 -12.24
CA ASP A 269 -5.41 -8.53 -13.47
C ASP A 269 -5.06 -7.13 -13.96
N GLU A 270 -4.96 -6.15 -13.06
CA GLU A 270 -4.64 -4.77 -13.42
C GLU A 270 -4.02 -4.07 -12.21
N ALA A 271 -2.72 -3.75 -12.28
CA ALA A 271 -2.03 -3.01 -11.21
C ALA A 271 -2.32 -1.50 -11.26
N SER A 272 -2.67 -0.95 -12.43
CA SER A 272 -2.89 0.48 -12.59
C SER A 272 -4.17 0.93 -11.87
N GLU A 273 -4.05 1.95 -11.02
CA GLU A 273 -5.16 2.51 -10.23
C GLU A 273 -5.95 1.46 -9.42
N LEU A 274 -5.31 0.32 -9.08
CA LEU A 274 -5.95 -0.70 -8.26
C LEU A 274 -6.09 -0.20 -6.83
N ASP A 275 -7.32 -0.24 -6.32
CA ASP A 275 -7.60 -0.16 -4.91
C ASP A 275 -8.22 -1.45 -4.38
N ALA A 276 -8.33 -1.52 -3.06
CA ALA A 276 -8.93 -2.64 -2.38
C ALA A 276 -10.39 -2.88 -2.77
N LYS A 277 -11.13 -1.82 -3.11
CA LYS A 277 -12.53 -1.90 -3.51
C LYS A 277 -12.63 -2.69 -4.82
N ARG A 278 -11.85 -2.34 -5.84
CA ARG A 278 -11.83 -3.06 -7.12
C ARG A 278 -11.41 -4.52 -6.94
N ALA A 279 -10.38 -4.76 -6.14
CA ALA A 279 -9.90 -6.11 -5.83
C ALA A 279 -10.98 -6.99 -5.18
N ILE A 280 -11.67 -6.48 -4.16
CA ILE A 280 -12.76 -7.18 -3.47
C ILE A 280 -13.96 -7.37 -4.40
N GLU A 281 -14.33 -6.33 -5.15
CA GLU A 281 -15.46 -6.38 -6.09
C GLU A 281 -15.25 -7.43 -7.17
N GLN A 282 -14.10 -7.44 -7.85
CA GLN A 282 -13.77 -8.44 -8.87
C GLN A 282 -13.83 -9.85 -8.28
N GLY A 283 -13.21 -10.05 -7.11
CA GLY A 283 -13.20 -11.37 -6.47
C GLY A 283 -14.60 -11.87 -6.08
N THR A 284 -15.44 -10.98 -5.54
CA THR A 284 -16.82 -11.27 -5.18
C THR A 284 -17.69 -11.58 -6.40
N ARG A 285 -17.55 -10.78 -7.47
CA ARG A 285 -18.32 -10.96 -8.71
C ARG A 285 -17.99 -12.26 -9.41
N LEU A 286 -16.69 -12.58 -9.52
CA LEU A 286 -16.24 -13.85 -10.09
C LEU A 286 -16.83 -15.03 -9.30
N ALA A 287 -16.70 -15.03 -7.98
CA ALA A 287 -17.24 -16.10 -7.14
C ALA A 287 -18.77 -16.27 -7.27
N ALA A 288 -19.50 -15.20 -7.59
CA ALA A 288 -20.94 -15.26 -7.84
C ALA A 288 -21.33 -15.84 -9.21
N SER A 289 -20.41 -15.81 -10.18
CA SER A 289 -20.62 -16.39 -11.52
C SER A 289 -20.14 -17.83 -11.66
N LEU A 290 -19.33 -18.32 -10.71
CA LEU A 290 -18.96 -19.74 -10.60
C LEU A 290 -20.13 -20.59 -10.10
#